data_AF-A0A131XS49-F1
#
_entry.id   AF-A0A131XS49-F1
#
_cell.length_a   1.000
_cell.length_b   1.000
_cell.length_c   1.000
_cell.angle_alpha   90.00
_cell.angle_beta   90.00
_cell.angle_gamma   90.00
#
_symmetry.space_group_name_H-M   'P 1'
#
loop_
_entity.id
_entity.type
_entity.pdbx_description
1 polymer ?
#
loop_
_entity_poly.entity_id
_entity_poly.type
_entity_poly.pdbx_seq_one_letter_code
_entity_poly.pdbx_strand_id
1 'polypeptide(L)'
;MVELRAFLDRCVCLFVVAPLVVAYWRGLWNLLDDLVLPDQPALSGWATACAGWSVAFVLTALQEPFALLARRYPKSVGVVFRLHQFIYGVASISAWRGTWFLEDVYTGKGPWSALGTLLVGIGALLLCRGLRNAAQAPPLMLVIDEAPDCFKAETRFRRKPEDGVGTYLMDCLFSTVVIGSLVVTLWRGLWTLLDRLQIPDSPLTSATTSLSSGFVTTVGLFLAEGSVRQIHAHAHKTGNTQFWGLLLEGMWNLCAIYSVVAIWRALWMLADQVVPMTASWDLVSTLASGWALSLLCCSTSVPNWGTVVDGVAPTSEFPPLSLDISYFTAMAEVCLSFDGHGRDK
;
A
#
# COMPACT_ATOMS: atom_id res chain seq x y z
N MET A 1 -10.04 1.09 -27.29
CA MET A 1 -10.32 0.05 -26.27
C MET A 1 -9.31 0.03 -25.12
N VAL A 2 -8.00 0.12 -25.37
CA VAL A 2 -6.97 0.14 -24.29
C VAL A 2 -7.11 1.37 -23.38
N GLU A 3 -7.22 2.58 -23.94
CA GLU A 3 -7.38 3.81 -23.14
C GLU A 3 -8.67 3.83 -22.31
N LEU A 4 -9.76 3.32 -22.88
CA LEU A 4 -11.03 3.20 -22.16
C LEU A 4 -10.91 2.23 -20.97
N ARG A 5 -10.22 1.09 -21.14
CA ARG A 5 -9.97 0.16 -20.04
C ARG A 5 -9.12 0.78 -18.93
N ALA A 6 -8.03 1.46 -19.29
CA ALA A 6 -7.18 2.16 -18.32
C ALA A 6 -7.95 3.26 -17.57
N PHE A 7 -8.83 4.00 -18.25
CA PHE A 7 -9.71 4.97 -17.61
C PHE A 7 -10.69 4.32 -16.63
N LEU A 8 -11.33 3.22 -17.03
CA LEU A 8 -12.25 2.47 -16.17
C LEU A 8 -11.52 1.84 -14.97
N ASP A 9 -10.32 1.33 -15.15
CA ASP A 9 -9.44 0.79 -14.09
C ASP A 9 -9.18 1.86 -13.02
N ARG A 10 -8.80 3.07 -13.46
CA ARG A 10 -8.59 4.23 -12.58
C ARG A 10 -9.86 4.63 -11.85
N CYS A 11 -11.01 4.63 -12.51
CA CYS A 11 -12.30 4.93 -11.88
C CYS A 11 -12.68 3.90 -10.82
N VAL A 12 -12.54 2.61 -11.09
CA VAL A 12 -12.81 1.54 -10.12
C VAL A 12 -11.86 1.66 -8.93
N CYS A 13 -10.57 1.89 -9.17
CA CYS A 13 -9.59 2.05 -8.11
C CYS A 13 -9.93 3.26 -7.22
N LEU A 14 -10.27 4.39 -7.83
CA LEU A 14 -10.51 5.66 -7.14
C LEU A 14 -11.84 5.71 -6.37
N PHE A 15 -12.93 5.22 -6.96
CA PHE A 15 -14.28 5.37 -6.41
C PHE A 15 -14.81 4.12 -5.68
N VAL A 16 -14.17 2.96 -5.87
CA VAL A 16 -14.61 1.70 -5.26
C VAL A 16 -13.53 1.11 -4.36
N VAL A 17 -12.35 0.80 -4.91
CA VAL A 17 -11.31 0.09 -4.14
C VAL A 17 -10.73 0.98 -3.04
N ALA A 18 -10.39 2.24 -3.32
CA ALA A 18 -9.83 3.14 -2.31
C ALA A 18 -10.77 3.37 -1.11
N PRO A 19 -12.07 3.70 -1.29
CA PRO A 19 -13.01 3.79 -0.17
C PRO A 19 -13.14 2.49 0.64
N LEU A 20 -13.17 1.33 -0.02
CA LEU A 20 -13.27 0.05 0.67
C LEU A 20 -12.01 -0.28 1.47
N VAL A 21 -10.83 -0.03 0.91
CA VAL A 21 -9.56 -0.25 1.62
C VAL A 21 -9.47 0.70 2.83
N VAL A 22 -9.82 1.98 2.67
CA VAL A 22 -9.85 2.93 3.79
C VAL A 22 -10.86 2.51 4.87
N ALA A 23 -12.06 2.06 4.49
CA ALA A 23 -13.06 1.58 5.45
C ALA A 23 -12.60 0.32 6.20
N TYR A 24 -11.86 -0.57 5.53
CA TYR A 24 -11.23 -1.74 6.16
C TYR A 24 -10.19 -1.32 7.20
N TRP A 25 -9.26 -0.45 6.79
CA TRP A 25 -8.17 0.06 7.63
C TRP A 25 -8.70 0.83 8.84
N ARG A 26 -9.64 1.76 8.62
CA ARG A 26 -10.28 2.55 9.66
C ARG A 26 -10.95 1.69 10.72
N GLY A 27 -11.80 0.75 10.29
CA GLY A 27 -12.51 -0.11 11.23
C GLY A 27 -11.54 -0.94 12.08
N LEU A 28 -10.49 -1.50 11.48
CA LEU A 28 -9.56 -2.33 12.24
C LEU A 28 -8.67 -1.49 13.14
N TRP A 29 -8.27 -0.30 12.69
CA TRP A 29 -7.50 0.65 13.49
C TRP A 29 -8.26 1.06 14.75
N ASN A 30 -9.53 1.47 14.62
CA ASN A 30 -10.39 1.84 15.74
C ASN A 30 -10.64 0.66 16.69
N LEU A 31 -10.87 -0.54 16.14
CA LEU A 31 -10.97 -1.75 16.95
C LEU A 31 -9.72 -2.01 17.79
N LEU A 32 -8.53 -1.81 17.22
CA LEU A 32 -7.27 -1.96 17.97
C LEU A 32 -7.11 -0.87 19.03
N ASP A 33 -7.59 0.34 18.77
CA ASP A 33 -7.60 1.43 19.75
C ASP A 33 -8.50 1.12 20.95
N ASP A 34 -9.66 0.49 20.72
CA ASP A 34 -10.58 0.08 21.79
C ASP A 34 -10.13 -1.18 22.54
N LEU A 35 -9.54 -2.16 21.83
CA LEU A 35 -9.31 -3.51 22.37
C LEU A 35 -7.92 -3.73 22.95
N VAL A 36 -6.89 -3.04 22.45
CA VAL A 36 -5.50 -3.33 22.80
C VAL A 36 -4.98 -2.28 23.76
N LEU A 37 -5.04 -2.58 25.07
CA LEU A 37 -4.42 -1.77 26.13
C LEU A 37 -4.74 -0.25 25.99
N PRO A 38 -6.02 0.14 25.90
CA PRO A 38 -6.43 1.51 25.57
C PRO A 38 -5.83 2.57 26.51
N ASP A 39 -5.66 2.22 27.79
CA ASP A 39 -5.14 3.13 28.82
C ASP A 39 -3.60 3.26 28.81
N GLN A 40 -2.89 2.48 27.98
CA GLN A 40 -1.43 2.41 27.94
C GLN A 40 -0.90 2.55 26.51
N PRO A 41 -0.94 3.75 25.91
CA PRO A 41 -0.67 3.95 24.48
C PRO A 41 0.74 3.49 24.06
N ALA A 42 1.75 3.65 24.91
CA ALA A 42 3.10 3.18 24.63
C ALA A 42 3.18 1.64 24.56
N LEU A 43 2.61 0.95 25.55
CA LEU A 43 2.61 -0.51 25.59
C LEU A 43 1.74 -1.10 24.49
N SER A 44 0.59 -0.47 24.24
CA SER A 44 -0.30 -0.76 23.14
C SER A 44 0.43 -0.64 21.79
N GLY A 45 1.14 0.47 21.58
CA GLY A 45 1.93 0.70 20.37
C GLY A 45 3.02 -0.35 20.16
N TRP A 46 3.78 -0.69 21.20
CA TRP A 46 4.80 -1.75 21.12
C TRP A 46 4.18 -3.12 20.85
N ALA A 47 3.08 -3.46 21.53
CA ALA A 47 2.41 -4.74 21.36
C ALA A 47 1.93 -4.92 19.91
N THR A 48 1.23 -3.93 19.34
CA THR A 48 0.71 -4.04 17.96
C THR A 48 1.83 -3.92 16.92
N ALA A 49 2.86 -3.08 17.15
CA ALA A 49 4.01 -2.98 16.25
C ALA A 49 4.80 -4.29 16.18
N CYS A 50 5.19 -4.84 17.34
CA CYS A 50 5.96 -6.09 17.39
C CYS A 50 5.16 -7.27 16.83
N ALA A 51 3.89 -7.41 17.21
CA ALA A 51 3.05 -8.49 16.70
C ALA A 51 2.83 -8.36 15.18
N GLY A 52 2.45 -7.18 14.70
CA GLY A 52 2.17 -6.92 13.30
C GLY A 52 3.40 -7.15 12.41
N TRP A 53 4.54 -6.53 12.73
CA TRP A 53 5.77 -6.71 11.96
C TRP A 53 6.29 -8.15 12.00
N SER A 54 6.15 -8.84 13.13
CA SER A 54 6.58 -10.25 13.23
C SER A 54 5.73 -11.16 12.35
N VAL A 55 4.40 -11.00 12.36
CA VAL A 55 3.51 -11.81 11.51
C VAL A 55 3.74 -11.49 10.03
N ALA A 56 3.83 -10.20 9.67
CA ALA A 56 4.12 -9.80 8.29
C ALA A 56 5.46 -10.40 7.82
N PHE A 57 6.52 -10.30 8.63
CA PHE A 57 7.81 -10.91 8.33
C PHE A 57 7.71 -12.43 8.13
N VAL A 58 7.02 -13.15 9.01
CA VAL A 58 6.84 -14.60 8.88
C VAL A 58 6.09 -14.96 7.59
N LEU A 59 5.03 -14.22 7.24
CA LEU A 59 4.30 -14.45 5.99
C LEU A 59 5.18 -14.15 4.76
N THR A 60 5.96 -13.07 4.77
CA THR A 60 6.93 -12.78 3.71
C THR A 60 8.01 -13.86 3.60
N ALA A 61 8.50 -14.38 4.73
CA ALA A 61 9.52 -15.45 4.74
C ALA A 61 8.96 -16.82 4.28
N LEU A 62 7.65 -17.03 4.40
CA LEU A 62 6.95 -18.25 3.98
C LEU A 62 6.34 -18.15 2.57
N GLN A 63 6.59 -17.06 1.84
CA GLN A 63 6.00 -16.82 0.52
C GLN A 63 6.31 -17.94 -0.50
N GLU A 64 7.53 -18.50 -0.49
CA GLU A 64 7.92 -19.58 -1.41
C GLU A 64 7.20 -20.91 -1.09
N PRO A 65 7.17 -21.40 0.17
CA PRO A 65 6.31 -22.50 0.56
C PRO A 65 4.83 -22.31 0.18
N PHE A 66 4.27 -21.12 0.38
CA PHE A 66 2.89 -20.84 0.00
C PHE A 66 2.69 -20.85 -1.53
N ALA A 67 3.64 -20.32 -2.30
CA ALA A 67 3.62 -20.40 -3.76
C ALA A 67 3.70 -21.86 -4.26
N LEU A 68 4.51 -22.71 -3.62
CA LEU A 68 4.56 -24.14 -3.93
C LEU A 68 3.24 -24.84 -3.60
N LEU A 69 2.61 -24.51 -2.46
CA LEU A 69 1.30 -25.03 -2.08
C LEU A 69 0.23 -24.62 -3.11
N ALA A 70 0.26 -23.37 -3.57
CA ALA A 70 -0.63 -22.84 -4.59
C ALA A 70 -0.55 -23.64 -5.89
N ARG A 71 0.68 -23.89 -6.35
CA ARG A 71 0.94 -24.69 -7.56
C ARG A 71 0.49 -26.14 -7.41
N ARG A 72 0.62 -26.73 -6.22
CA ARG A 72 0.24 -28.12 -5.94
C ARG A 72 -1.28 -28.31 -5.82
N TYR A 73 -2.00 -27.30 -5.31
CA TYR A 73 -3.43 -27.39 -5.03
C TYR A 73 -4.23 -26.18 -5.59
N PRO A 74 -4.24 -25.96 -6.92
CA PRO A 74 -4.78 -24.75 -7.53
C PRO A 74 -6.29 -24.55 -7.31
N LYS A 75 -7.06 -25.62 -7.05
CA LYS A 75 -8.52 -25.53 -6.82
C LYS A 75 -8.89 -25.13 -5.39
N SER A 76 -8.04 -25.41 -4.41
CA SER A 76 -8.31 -25.13 -2.98
C SER A 76 -7.48 -23.97 -2.44
N VAL A 77 -6.45 -23.54 -3.17
CA VAL A 77 -5.59 -22.42 -2.75
C VAL A 77 -6.35 -21.12 -2.58
N GLY A 78 -7.45 -20.88 -3.31
CA GLY A 78 -8.22 -19.64 -3.20
C GLY A 78 -8.70 -19.34 -1.77
N VAL A 79 -9.11 -20.36 -1.01
CA VAL A 79 -9.52 -20.17 0.40
C VAL A 79 -8.31 -19.86 1.28
N VAL A 80 -7.21 -20.59 1.08
CA VAL A 80 -5.94 -20.37 1.81
C VAL A 80 -5.40 -18.97 1.55
N PHE A 81 -5.48 -18.51 0.30
CA PHE A 81 -5.05 -17.19 -0.12
C PHE A 81 -5.90 -16.09 0.52
N ARG A 82 -7.23 -16.22 0.51
CA ARG A 82 -8.12 -15.24 1.18
C ARG A 82 -7.85 -15.16 2.69
N LEU A 83 -7.64 -16.29 3.34
CA LEU A 83 -7.26 -16.32 4.76
C LEU A 83 -5.89 -15.67 4.99
N HIS A 84 -4.92 -15.97 4.12
CA HIS A 84 -3.60 -15.34 4.14
C HIS A 84 -3.71 -13.82 4.02
N GLN A 85 -4.47 -13.29 3.04
CA GLN A 85 -4.64 -11.85 2.86
C GLN A 85 -5.36 -11.18 4.01
N PHE A 86 -6.33 -11.86 4.63
CA PHE A 86 -6.96 -11.33 5.85
C PHE A 86 -5.95 -11.23 7.01
N ILE A 87 -5.16 -12.28 7.25
CA ILE A 87 -4.13 -12.29 8.32
C ILE A 87 -3.06 -11.24 8.03
N TYR A 88 -2.58 -11.15 6.78
CA TYR A 88 -1.57 -10.16 6.38
C TYR A 88 -2.12 -8.74 6.50
N GLY A 89 -3.37 -8.49 6.12
CA GLY A 89 -4.05 -7.21 6.31
C GLY A 89 -4.09 -6.79 7.79
N VAL A 90 -4.52 -7.71 8.68
CA VAL A 90 -4.54 -7.46 10.12
C VAL A 90 -3.14 -7.18 10.68
N ALA A 91 -2.15 -7.96 10.25
CA ALA A 91 -0.75 -7.78 10.66
C ALA A 91 -0.20 -6.43 10.19
N SER A 92 -0.45 -6.05 8.93
CA SER A 92 -0.03 -4.78 8.34
C SER A 92 -0.63 -3.59 9.11
N ILE A 93 -1.94 -3.60 9.36
CA ILE A 93 -2.61 -2.51 10.10
C ILE A 93 -2.13 -2.44 11.54
N SER A 94 -1.95 -3.57 12.21
CA SER A 94 -1.40 -3.62 13.58
C SER A 94 0.01 -3.03 13.64
N ALA A 95 0.84 -3.37 12.65
CA ALA A 95 2.20 -2.87 12.52
C ALA A 95 2.24 -1.36 12.29
N TRP A 96 1.41 -0.86 11.36
CA TRP A 96 1.26 0.56 11.06
C TRP A 96 0.77 1.35 12.26
N ARG A 97 -0.34 0.91 12.86
CA ARG A 97 -0.93 1.54 14.04
C ARG A 97 0.04 1.59 15.20
N GLY A 98 0.73 0.48 15.46
CA GLY A 98 1.73 0.41 16.52
C GLY A 98 2.89 1.38 16.27
N THR A 99 3.47 1.36 15.08
CA THR A 99 4.59 2.24 14.72
C THR A 99 4.18 3.71 14.80
N TRP A 100 3.01 4.06 14.27
CA TRP A 100 2.45 5.42 14.35
C TRP A 100 2.27 5.89 15.79
N PHE A 101 1.71 5.04 16.66
CA PHE A 101 1.52 5.36 18.08
C PHE A 101 2.83 5.55 18.83
N LEU A 102 3.83 4.72 18.55
CA LEU A 102 5.14 4.86 19.16
C LEU A 102 5.75 6.22 18.80
N GLU A 103 5.65 6.66 17.55
CA GLU A 103 6.13 7.99 17.20
C GLU A 103 5.27 9.12 17.83
N ASP A 104 3.96 8.95 17.92
CA ASP A 104 3.08 9.90 18.63
C ASP A 104 3.47 10.06 20.10
N VAL A 105 3.83 8.96 20.78
CA VAL A 105 4.24 8.95 22.18
C VAL A 105 5.64 9.54 22.35
N TYR A 106 6.61 9.12 21.54
CA TYR A 106 8.02 9.46 21.76
C TYR A 106 8.49 10.73 21.08
N THR A 107 7.93 11.09 19.92
CA THR A 107 8.30 12.33 19.20
C THR A 107 7.24 13.42 19.33
N GLY A 108 6.03 13.06 19.79
CA GLY A 108 4.94 13.98 20.05
C GLY A 108 4.20 14.43 18.79
N LYS A 109 3.06 15.08 19.04
CA LYS A 109 2.14 15.68 18.06
C LYS A 109 2.75 16.69 17.09
N GLY A 110 3.71 17.49 17.56
CA GLY A 110 3.95 18.88 17.11
C GLY A 110 4.39 19.05 15.64
N PRO A 111 4.36 20.29 15.10
CA PRO A 111 4.74 20.55 13.71
C PRO A 111 6.20 20.16 13.39
N TRP A 112 7.11 20.33 14.35
CA TRP A 112 8.52 19.93 14.21
C TRP A 112 8.70 18.41 14.23
N SER A 113 7.89 17.70 15.02
CA SER A 113 7.84 16.23 15.00
C SER A 113 7.37 15.75 13.63
N ALA A 114 6.25 16.31 13.14
CA ALA A 114 5.68 15.96 11.84
C ALA A 114 6.64 16.24 10.67
N LEU A 115 7.29 17.41 10.67
CA LEU A 115 8.30 17.75 9.65
C LEU A 115 9.55 16.86 9.80
N GLY A 116 10.00 16.61 11.02
CA GLY A 116 11.16 15.77 11.30
C GLY A 116 10.97 14.34 10.80
N THR A 117 9.85 13.70 11.15
CA THR A 117 9.54 12.33 10.69
C THR A 117 9.32 12.27 9.18
N LEU A 118 8.67 13.29 8.58
CA LEU A 118 8.54 13.37 7.12
C LEU A 118 9.91 13.40 6.43
N LEU A 119 10.82 14.27 6.87
CA LEU A 119 12.15 14.41 6.25
C LEU A 119 13.02 13.16 6.49
N VAL A 120 12.95 12.56 7.68
CA VAL A 120 13.65 11.31 7.99
C VAL A 120 13.11 10.16 7.13
N GLY A 121 11.79 10.01 7.02
CA GLY A 121 11.15 8.99 6.19
C GLY A 121 11.54 9.13 4.72
N ILE A 122 11.45 10.34 4.15
CA ILE A 122 11.89 10.62 2.77
C ILE A 122 13.39 10.31 2.60
N GLY A 123 14.25 10.85 3.47
CA GLY A 123 15.69 10.68 3.37
C GLY A 123 16.12 9.22 3.46
N ALA A 124 15.59 8.48 4.43
CA ALA A 124 15.90 7.07 4.63
C ALA A 124 15.37 6.20 3.47
N LEU A 125 14.14 6.44 2.99
CA LEU A 125 13.61 5.71 1.84
C LEU A 125 14.40 6.00 0.55
N LEU A 126 14.85 7.24 0.34
CA LEU A 126 15.73 7.59 -0.79
C LEU A 126 17.07 6.84 -0.71
N LEU A 127 17.69 6.78 0.49
CA LEU A 127 18.92 6.01 0.70
C LEU A 127 18.71 4.51 0.44
N CYS A 128 17.54 3.99 0.79
CA CYS A 128 17.17 2.61 0.52
C CYS A 128 16.70 2.38 -0.93
N ARG A 129 16.49 3.42 -1.74
CA ARG A 129 15.80 3.35 -3.05
C ARG A 129 14.43 2.69 -2.94
N GLY A 130 13.62 3.13 -1.99
CA GLY A 130 12.29 2.59 -1.72
C GLY A 130 11.20 3.65 -1.54
N LEU A 131 11.39 4.86 -2.05
CA LEU A 131 10.42 5.95 -1.90
C LEU A 131 9.08 5.62 -2.55
N ARG A 132 9.08 4.89 -3.69
CA ARG A 132 7.85 4.45 -4.36
C ARG A 132 6.91 3.64 -3.45
N ASN A 133 7.46 2.90 -2.49
CA ASN A 133 6.65 2.07 -1.57
C ASN A 133 5.68 2.90 -0.72
N ALA A 134 5.99 4.17 -0.47
CA ALA A 134 5.07 5.06 0.25
C ALA A 134 3.87 5.51 -0.61
N ALA A 135 3.89 5.31 -1.93
CA ALA A 135 2.75 5.57 -2.82
C ALA A 135 1.96 4.30 -3.18
N GLN A 136 2.36 3.12 -2.67
CA GLN A 136 1.73 1.84 -2.98
C GLN A 136 0.44 1.63 -2.19
N ALA A 137 -0.58 2.43 -2.50
CA ALA A 137 -1.93 2.20 -2.04
C ALA A 137 -2.93 2.75 -3.07
N PRO A 138 -4.19 2.26 -3.06
CA PRO A 138 -5.26 2.89 -3.81
C PRO A 138 -5.36 4.40 -3.47
N PRO A 139 -5.58 5.29 -4.45
CA PRO A 139 -6.02 5.01 -5.82
C PRO A 139 -4.90 4.90 -6.86
N LEU A 140 -3.63 4.90 -6.46
CA LEU A 140 -2.50 4.92 -7.40
C LEU A 140 -1.93 3.52 -7.69
N MET A 141 -2.40 2.52 -6.95
CA MET A 141 -2.00 1.13 -7.10
C MET A 141 -3.19 0.21 -6.81
N LEU A 142 -3.34 -0.84 -7.61
CA LEU A 142 -4.34 -1.88 -7.46
C LEU A 142 -3.71 -3.22 -7.78
N VAL A 143 -3.75 -4.15 -6.81
CA VAL A 143 -3.31 -5.53 -7.00
C VAL A 143 -4.54 -6.44 -7.06
N ILE A 144 -4.61 -7.23 -8.12
CA ILE A 144 -5.60 -8.28 -8.24
C ILE A 144 -5.13 -9.56 -7.53
N ASP A 145 -6.09 -10.28 -6.98
CA ASP A 145 -5.89 -11.48 -6.15
C ASP A 145 -5.43 -12.72 -6.93
N GLU A 146 -5.37 -12.64 -8.26
CA GLU A 146 -5.09 -13.78 -9.13
C GLU A 146 -3.77 -13.63 -9.89
N ALA A 147 -2.77 -14.39 -9.44
CA ALA A 147 -1.56 -14.70 -10.19
C ALA A 147 -1.08 -16.11 -9.77
N PRO A 148 -0.40 -16.86 -10.65
CA PRO A 148 0.25 -18.14 -10.30
C PRO A 148 1.30 -18.00 -9.18
N ASP A 149 1.67 -16.76 -8.84
CA ASP A 149 2.57 -16.37 -7.77
C ASP A 149 1.87 -15.41 -6.76
N CYS A 150 0.57 -15.58 -6.50
CA CYS A 150 -0.22 -14.68 -5.64
C CYS A 150 0.33 -14.49 -4.22
N PHE A 151 1.13 -15.42 -3.70
CA PHE A 151 1.80 -15.29 -2.39
C PHE A 151 3.16 -14.59 -2.44
N LYS A 152 3.72 -14.36 -3.63
CA LYS A 152 5.05 -13.75 -3.75
C LYS A 152 4.97 -12.25 -3.57
N ALA A 153 5.75 -11.78 -2.62
CA ALA A 153 5.98 -10.38 -2.34
C ALA A 153 7.44 -10.08 -2.70
N GLU A 154 7.64 -9.23 -3.71
CA GLU A 154 8.98 -8.79 -4.10
C GLU A 154 9.71 -8.21 -2.87
N THR A 155 10.97 -8.57 -2.69
CA THR A 155 11.83 -8.06 -1.62
C THR A 155 12.88 -7.11 -2.19
N ARG A 156 13.40 -6.23 -1.34
CA ARG A 156 14.34 -5.18 -1.71
C ARG A 156 15.58 -5.73 -2.41
N PHE A 157 16.14 -6.85 -1.94
CA PHE A 157 17.34 -7.46 -2.52
C PHE A 157 17.03 -8.65 -3.43
N ARG A 158 15.75 -9.01 -3.61
CA ARG A 158 15.27 -10.13 -4.45
C ARG A 158 16.02 -11.44 -4.19
N ARG A 159 16.40 -11.68 -2.93
CA ARG A 159 17.10 -12.91 -2.53
C ARG A 159 16.13 -14.08 -2.57
N LYS A 160 16.65 -15.25 -2.94
CA LYS A 160 15.92 -16.52 -2.87
C LYS A 160 16.45 -17.38 -1.73
N PRO A 161 15.68 -18.36 -1.21
CA PRO A 161 16.18 -19.31 -0.22
C PRO A 161 17.44 -20.06 -0.68
N GLU A 162 17.58 -20.27 -2.00
CA GLU A 162 18.74 -20.89 -2.65
C GLU A 162 20.05 -20.09 -2.52
N ASP A 163 19.95 -18.76 -2.39
CA ASP A 163 21.13 -17.89 -2.18
C ASP A 163 21.71 -18.00 -0.76
N GLY A 164 20.97 -18.67 0.13
CA GLY A 164 21.26 -18.80 1.56
C GLY A 164 20.07 -18.36 2.41
N VAL A 165 19.59 -19.26 3.28
CA VAL A 165 18.42 -19.01 4.14
C VAL A 165 18.63 -17.77 5.02
N GLY A 166 19.82 -17.58 5.58
CA GLY A 166 20.11 -16.40 6.41
C GLY A 166 19.98 -15.08 5.64
N THR A 167 20.57 -14.99 4.44
CA THR A 167 20.48 -13.79 3.59
C THR A 167 19.07 -13.54 3.07
N TYR A 168 18.32 -14.60 2.77
CA TYR A 168 16.90 -14.51 2.40
C TYR A 168 16.04 -13.96 3.54
N LEU A 169 16.22 -14.49 4.75
CA LEU A 169 15.49 -14.00 5.93
C LEU A 169 15.86 -12.54 6.25
N MET A 170 17.11 -12.14 6.09
CA MET A 170 17.51 -10.74 6.27
C MET A 170 16.90 -9.81 5.21
N ASP A 171 16.77 -10.27 3.96
CA ASP A 171 16.08 -9.51 2.91
C ASP A 171 14.59 -9.35 3.22
N CYS A 172 13.92 -10.43 3.64
CA CYS A 172 12.52 -10.37 4.08
C CYS A 172 12.34 -9.41 5.26
N LEU A 173 13.21 -9.48 6.27
CA LEU A 173 13.15 -8.59 7.43
C LEU A 173 13.39 -7.13 7.03
N PHE A 174 14.38 -6.86 6.19
CA PHE A 174 14.67 -5.50 5.73
C PHE A 174 13.51 -4.92 4.92
N SER A 175 12.96 -5.72 3.99
CA SER A 175 11.84 -5.31 3.14
C SER A 175 10.58 -5.07 3.94
N THR A 176 10.23 -5.97 4.85
CA THR A 176 8.97 -5.88 5.59
C THR A 176 9.09 -4.90 6.75
N VAL A 177 10.09 -5.04 7.63
CA VAL A 177 10.17 -4.27 8.88
C VAL A 177 10.80 -2.91 8.66
N VAL A 178 11.96 -2.84 7.98
CA VAL A 178 12.69 -1.57 7.84
C VAL A 178 11.99 -0.65 6.85
N ILE A 179 11.78 -1.08 5.60
CA ILE A 179 11.09 -0.26 4.60
C ILE A 179 9.64 0.02 5.05
N GLY A 180 8.94 -0.99 5.57
CA GLY A 180 7.58 -0.82 6.09
C GLY A 180 7.49 0.26 7.19
N SER A 181 8.39 0.23 8.19
CA SER A 181 8.40 1.26 9.24
C SER A 181 8.72 2.64 8.70
N LEU A 182 9.66 2.76 7.75
CA LEU A 182 10.01 4.05 7.12
C LEU A 182 8.84 4.64 6.33
N VAL A 183 8.04 3.80 5.67
CA VAL A 183 6.80 4.23 5.01
C VAL A 183 5.82 4.80 6.04
N VAL A 184 5.64 4.14 7.19
CA VAL A 184 4.78 4.65 8.29
C VAL A 184 5.29 6.01 8.77
N THR A 185 6.59 6.15 9.02
CA THR A 185 7.22 7.40 9.49
C THR A 185 6.96 8.56 8.51
N LEU A 186 7.11 8.31 7.21
CA LEU A 186 6.81 9.30 6.17
C LEU A 186 5.32 9.67 6.18
N TRP A 187 4.44 8.67 6.13
CA TRP A 187 2.98 8.86 6.12
C TRP A 187 2.50 9.64 7.33
N ARG A 188 2.98 9.27 8.52
CA ARG A 188 2.67 9.95 9.77
C ARG A 188 3.05 11.42 9.70
N GLY A 189 4.28 11.71 9.27
CA GLY A 189 4.78 13.08 9.16
C GLY A 189 3.92 13.93 8.22
N LEU A 190 3.61 13.41 7.03
CA LEU A 190 2.78 14.11 6.06
C LEU A 190 1.34 14.29 6.55
N TRP A 191 0.71 13.25 7.07
CA TRP A 191 -0.66 13.30 7.59
C TRP A 191 -0.78 14.33 8.71
N THR A 192 0.17 14.32 9.65
CA THR A 192 0.18 15.24 10.81
C THR A 192 0.44 16.70 10.38
N LEU A 193 1.15 16.93 9.28
CA LEU A 193 1.28 18.26 8.68
C LEU A 193 -0.04 18.70 8.02
N LEU A 194 -0.71 17.81 7.27
CA LEU A 194 -2.00 18.11 6.65
C LEU A 194 -3.07 18.43 7.70
N ASP A 195 -3.09 17.71 8.82
CA ASP A 195 -3.98 18.01 9.96
C ASP A 195 -3.82 19.42 10.51
N ARG A 196 -2.64 20.03 10.36
CA ARG A 196 -2.39 21.41 10.79
C ARG A 196 -2.62 22.44 9.71
N LEU A 197 -2.28 22.11 8.46
CA LEU A 197 -2.28 23.06 7.36
C LEU A 197 -3.65 23.19 6.70
N GLN A 198 -4.48 22.14 6.70
CA GLN A 198 -5.76 22.12 5.98
C GLN A 198 -6.95 22.41 6.90
N ILE A 199 -7.10 23.68 7.29
CA ILE A 199 -8.29 24.28 7.94
C ILE A 199 -8.86 23.40 9.08
N PRO A 200 -8.27 23.43 10.27
CA PRO A 200 -8.61 22.50 11.36
C PRO A 200 -10.01 22.73 11.96
N ASP A 201 -10.63 23.88 11.72
CA ASP A 201 -11.83 24.33 12.44
C ASP A 201 -13.13 23.65 11.97
N SER A 202 -13.11 22.93 10.84
CA SER A 202 -14.26 22.19 10.32
C SER A 202 -13.82 20.85 9.73
N PRO A 203 -14.18 19.71 10.35
CA PRO A 203 -13.81 18.38 9.85
C PRO A 203 -14.25 18.15 8.40
N LEU A 204 -15.44 18.59 8.03
CA LEU A 204 -15.96 18.45 6.68
C LEU A 204 -15.18 19.31 5.67
N THR A 205 -14.82 20.55 6.03
CA THR A 205 -14.04 21.43 5.16
C THR A 205 -12.61 20.94 4.99
N SER A 206 -11.99 20.45 6.07
CA SER A 206 -10.68 19.79 6.01
C SER A 206 -10.73 18.56 5.11
N ALA A 207 -11.74 17.70 5.29
CA ALA A 207 -11.90 16.49 4.48
C ALA A 207 -12.11 16.82 2.99
N THR A 208 -12.97 17.79 2.65
CA THR A 208 -13.21 18.18 1.25
C THR A 208 -12.00 18.87 0.62
N THR A 209 -11.22 19.64 1.38
CA THR A 209 -9.97 20.25 0.91
C THR A 209 -8.90 19.18 0.64
N SER A 210 -8.76 18.23 1.56
CA SER A 210 -7.86 17.08 1.41
C SER A 210 -8.26 16.22 0.20
N LEU A 211 -9.56 15.94 0.05
CA LEU A 211 -10.10 15.19 -1.08
C LEU A 211 -9.82 15.92 -2.40
N SER A 212 -10.19 17.20 -2.48
CA SER A 212 -10.07 17.99 -3.69
C SER A 212 -8.62 18.14 -4.13
N SER A 213 -7.72 18.46 -3.19
CA SER A 213 -6.29 18.56 -3.50
C SER A 213 -5.69 17.21 -3.91
N GLY A 214 -6.04 16.13 -3.21
CA GLY A 214 -5.61 14.78 -3.54
C GLY A 214 -6.08 14.32 -4.93
N PHE A 215 -7.35 14.57 -5.27
CA PHE A 215 -7.93 14.27 -6.58
C PHE A 215 -7.29 15.08 -7.71
N VAL A 216 -7.07 16.39 -7.50
CA VAL A 216 -6.38 17.24 -8.48
C VAL A 216 -4.98 16.70 -8.75
N THR A 217 -4.24 16.30 -7.71
CA THR A 217 -2.92 15.68 -7.89
C THR A 217 -3.03 14.32 -8.60
N THR A 218 -3.99 13.46 -8.24
CA THR A 218 -4.20 12.16 -8.90
C THR A 218 -4.47 12.33 -10.40
N VAL A 219 -5.39 13.22 -10.76
CA VAL A 219 -5.72 13.49 -12.18
C VAL A 219 -4.52 14.09 -12.90
N GLY A 220 -3.79 15.00 -12.26
CA GLY A 220 -2.54 15.54 -12.78
C GLY A 220 -1.50 14.45 -13.08
N LEU A 221 -1.33 13.48 -12.17
CA LEU A 221 -0.47 12.31 -12.37
C LEU A 221 -0.97 11.45 -13.54
N PHE A 222 -2.27 11.12 -13.61
CA PHE A 222 -2.83 10.34 -14.72
C PHE A 222 -2.61 10.98 -16.10
N LEU A 223 -2.68 12.31 -16.18
CA LEU A 223 -2.43 13.05 -17.42
C LEU A 223 -0.94 13.15 -17.73
N ALA A 224 -0.09 13.30 -16.71
CA ALA A 224 1.35 13.46 -16.86
C ALA A 224 2.12 12.15 -17.08
N GLU A 225 1.56 11.00 -16.69
CA GLU A 225 2.21 9.67 -16.74
C GLU A 225 2.86 9.38 -18.10
N GLY A 226 2.11 9.62 -19.19
CA GLY A 226 2.60 9.39 -20.55
C GLY A 226 3.83 10.25 -20.90
N SER A 227 3.79 11.53 -20.56
CA SER A 227 4.86 12.50 -20.82
C SER A 227 6.09 12.23 -19.95
N VAL A 228 5.90 12.01 -18.65
CA VAL A 228 6.98 11.74 -17.70
C VAL A 228 7.73 10.45 -18.08
N ARG A 229 7.00 9.42 -18.51
CA ARG A 229 7.60 8.17 -19.02
C ARG A 229 8.44 8.39 -20.29
N GLN A 230 7.97 9.22 -21.22
CA GLN A 230 8.73 9.55 -22.43
C GLN A 230 10.01 10.32 -22.10
N ILE A 231 9.92 11.29 -21.18
CA ILE A 231 11.09 12.06 -20.71
C ILE A 231 12.09 11.13 -20.04
N HIS A 232 11.64 10.25 -19.16
CA HIS A 232 12.50 9.27 -18.49
C HIS A 232 13.17 8.31 -19.48
N ALA A 233 12.43 7.80 -20.47
CA ALA A 233 12.97 6.92 -21.50
C ALA A 233 13.97 7.63 -22.43
N HIS A 234 13.72 8.90 -22.78
CA HIS A 234 14.63 9.71 -23.58
C HIS A 234 15.91 10.03 -22.81
N ALA A 235 15.77 10.44 -21.54
CA ALA A 235 16.88 10.63 -20.63
C ALA A 235 17.74 9.36 -20.61
N HIS A 236 17.16 8.17 -20.32
CA HIS A 236 17.89 6.90 -20.26
C HIS A 236 18.74 6.55 -21.51
N LYS A 237 18.35 7.02 -22.70
CA LYS A 237 19.11 6.79 -23.94
C LYS A 237 20.33 7.71 -24.13
N THR A 238 20.40 8.84 -23.43
CA THR A 238 21.41 9.91 -23.66
C THR A 238 22.60 9.88 -22.69
N GLY A 239 22.73 8.85 -21.85
CA GLY A 239 23.93 8.60 -21.03
C GLY A 239 24.09 9.46 -19.75
N ASN A 240 23.28 10.50 -19.54
CA ASN A 240 23.29 11.36 -18.35
C ASN A 240 22.24 10.96 -17.26
N THR A 241 22.03 9.66 -17.00
CA THR A 241 20.66 9.18 -16.78
C THR A 241 20.30 8.72 -15.38
N GLN A 242 21.26 8.29 -14.58
CA GLN A 242 20.95 7.68 -13.28
C GLN A 242 20.53 8.72 -12.25
N PHE A 243 21.24 9.84 -12.13
CA PHE A 243 20.89 10.90 -11.17
C PHE A 243 19.60 11.62 -11.57
N TRP A 244 19.50 12.11 -12.80
CA TRP A 244 18.33 12.85 -13.28
C TRP A 244 17.08 11.97 -13.38
N GLY A 245 17.24 10.68 -13.73
CA GLY A 245 16.15 9.71 -13.71
C GLY A 245 15.63 9.47 -12.29
N LEU A 246 16.53 9.24 -11.33
CA LEU A 246 16.16 9.04 -9.93
C LEU A 246 15.55 10.31 -9.31
N LEU A 247 16.03 11.50 -9.69
CA LEU A 247 15.45 12.77 -9.25
C LEU A 247 14.02 12.94 -9.77
N LEU A 248 13.79 12.69 -11.07
CA LEU A 248 12.47 12.75 -11.68
C LEU A 248 11.51 11.74 -11.03
N GLU A 249 11.98 10.52 -10.79
CA GLU A 249 11.23 9.48 -10.07
C GLU A 249 10.95 9.86 -8.63
N GLY A 250 11.91 10.47 -7.93
CA GLY A 250 11.70 11.01 -6.60
C GLY A 250 10.60 12.07 -6.57
N MET A 251 10.64 13.03 -7.48
CA MET A 251 9.62 14.08 -7.58
C MET A 251 8.23 13.50 -7.92
N TRP A 252 8.17 12.55 -8.84
CA TRP A 252 6.95 11.82 -9.18
C TRP A 252 6.37 11.10 -7.97
N ASN A 253 7.21 10.34 -7.27
CA ASN A 253 6.81 9.59 -6.08
C ASN A 253 6.34 10.52 -4.96
N LEU A 254 6.97 11.67 -4.73
CA LEU A 254 6.50 12.65 -3.73
C LEU A 254 5.10 13.18 -4.05
N CYS A 255 4.80 13.49 -5.31
CA CYS A 255 3.46 13.88 -5.74
C CYS A 255 2.46 12.73 -5.57
N ALA A 256 2.86 11.50 -5.89
CA ALA A 256 2.04 10.30 -5.73
C ALA A 256 1.71 10.04 -4.24
N ILE A 257 2.72 10.11 -3.37
CA ILE A 257 2.56 9.97 -1.92
C ILE A 257 1.60 11.03 -1.38
N TYR A 258 1.78 12.31 -1.76
CA TYR A 258 0.87 13.38 -1.35
C TYR A 258 -0.57 13.07 -1.75
N SER A 259 -0.77 12.67 -3.00
CA SER A 259 -2.10 12.37 -3.55
C SER A 259 -2.79 11.25 -2.77
N VAL A 260 -2.08 10.15 -2.51
CA VAL A 260 -2.59 9.01 -1.76
C VAL A 260 -2.92 9.41 -0.32
N VAL A 261 -1.99 10.04 0.39
CA VAL A 261 -2.20 10.45 1.80
C VAL A 261 -3.37 11.42 1.92
N ALA A 262 -3.49 12.40 1.01
CA ALA A 262 -4.58 13.36 1.04
C ALA A 262 -5.96 12.71 0.78
N ILE A 263 -6.04 11.74 -0.13
CA ILE A 263 -7.28 11.00 -0.40
C ILE A 263 -7.63 10.07 0.77
N TRP A 264 -6.66 9.31 1.29
CA TRP A 264 -6.87 8.44 2.46
C TRP A 264 -7.35 9.22 3.66
N ARG A 265 -6.69 10.35 3.97
CA ARG A 265 -7.10 11.27 5.04
C ARG A 265 -8.52 11.77 4.86
N ALA A 266 -8.87 12.21 3.65
CA ALA A 266 -10.21 12.69 3.38
C ALA A 266 -11.27 11.60 3.57
N LEU A 267 -11.05 10.41 3.00
CA LEU A 267 -11.96 9.28 3.10
C LEU A 267 -12.12 8.82 4.55
N TRP A 268 -11.04 8.81 5.33
CA TRP A 268 -11.06 8.48 6.75
C TRP A 268 -11.89 9.48 7.54
N MET A 269 -11.64 10.78 7.36
CA MET A 269 -12.40 11.85 8.03
C MET A 269 -13.88 11.84 7.65
N LEU A 270 -14.21 11.60 6.37
CA LEU A 270 -15.60 11.48 5.92
C LEU A 270 -16.28 10.25 6.54
N ALA A 271 -15.57 9.13 6.62
CA ALA A 271 -16.06 7.93 7.28
C ALA A 271 -16.32 8.19 8.77
N ASP A 272 -15.47 8.96 9.45
CA ASP A 272 -15.67 9.37 10.85
C ASP A 272 -16.94 10.20 11.07
N GLN A 273 -17.45 10.89 10.04
CA GLN A 273 -18.69 11.66 10.13
C GLN A 273 -19.96 10.80 9.92
N VAL A 274 -19.86 9.65 9.26
CA VAL A 274 -21.03 8.88 8.80
C VAL A 274 -21.17 7.51 9.47
N VAL A 275 -20.07 6.86 9.81
CA VAL A 275 -20.07 5.57 10.50
C VAL A 275 -20.15 5.84 12.00
N PRO A 276 -20.99 5.15 12.78
CA PRO A 276 -20.98 5.32 14.24
C PRO A 276 -19.66 4.84 14.87
N MET A 277 -19.12 5.59 15.83
CA MET A 277 -17.89 5.25 16.57
C MET A 277 -18.17 4.17 17.64
N THR A 278 -18.49 2.95 17.20
CA THR A 278 -18.63 1.81 18.11
C THR A 278 -17.88 0.60 17.57
N ALA A 279 -17.25 -0.19 18.45
CA ALA A 279 -16.53 -1.40 18.07
C ALA A 279 -17.33 -2.35 17.18
N SER A 280 -18.66 -2.45 17.36
CA SER A 280 -19.53 -3.25 16.48
C SER A 280 -19.57 -2.73 15.05
N TRP A 281 -19.67 -1.41 14.84
CA TRP A 281 -19.69 -0.79 13.52
C TRP A 281 -18.32 -0.81 12.87
N ASP A 282 -17.25 -0.66 13.65
CA ASP A 282 -15.89 -0.78 13.15
C ASP A 282 -15.59 -2.22 12.70
N LEU A 283 -16.05 -3.24 13.45
CA LEU A 283 -15.98 -4.64 13.03
C LEU A 283 -16.78 -4.91 11.76
N VAL A 284 -18.02 -4.42 11.68
CA VAL A 284 -18.86 -4.56 10.48
C VAL A 284 -18.18 -3.87 9.28
N SER A 285 -17.64 -2.66 9.46
CA SER A 285 -16.92 -1.93 8.41
C SER A 285 -15.72 -2.71 7.89
N THR A 286 -14.90 -3.27 8.78
CA THR A 286 -13.75 -4.09 8.41
C THR A 286 -14.16 -5.36 7.68
N LEU A 287 -15.10 -6.12 8.22
CA LEU A 287 -15.53 -7.38 7.61
C LEU A 287 -16.24 -7.15 6.28
N ALA A 288 -17.21 -6.23 6.22
CA ALA A 288 -17.95 -5.94 4.99
C ALA A 288 -17.03 -5.44 3.88
N SER A 289 -16.11 -4.53 4.18
CA SER A 289 -15.17 -4.01 3.18
C SER A 289 -14.18 -5.07 2.72
N GLY A 290 -13.68 -5.92 3.61
CA GLY A 290 -12.78 -7.03 3.27
C GLY A 290 -13.46 -8.09 2.40
N TRP A 291 -14.73 -8.40 2.69
CA TRP A 291 -15.56 -9.27 1.88
C TRP A 291 -15.83 -8.67 0.49
N ALA A 292 -16.19 -7.38 0.41
CA ALA A 292 -16.39 -6.69 -0.85
C ALA A 292 -15.11 -6.68 -1.71
N LEU A 293 -13.96 -6.35 -1.12
CA LEU A 293 -12.66 -6.40 -1.80
C LEU A 293 -12.32 -7.82 -2.28
N SER A 294 -12.61 -8.84 -1.47
CA SER A 294 -12.43 -10.24 -1.85
C SER A 294 -13.30 -10.65 -3.04
N LEU A 295 -14.56 -10.18 -3.10
CA LEU A 295 -15.47 -10.42 -4.22
C LEU A 295 -15.02 -9.69 -5.50
N LEU A 296 -14.38 -8.53 -5.33
CA LEU A 296 -13.74 -7.78 -6.41
C LEU A 296 -12.33 -8.30 -6.75
N CYS A 297 -11.86 -9.38 -6.15
CA CYS A 297 -10.49 -9.88 -6.32
C CYS A 297 -9.42 -8.80 -6.10
N CYS A 298 -9.63 -7.89 -5.15
CA CYS A 298 -8.73 -6.77 -4.82
C CYS A 298 -8.26 -6.81 -3.36
N SER A 299 -8.41 -7.93 -2.64
CA SER A 299 -8.06 -8.03 -1.22
C SER A 299 -6.56 -7.85 -0.95
N THR A 300 -5.72 -8.14 -1.94
CA THR A 300 -4.26 -7.90 -1.92
C THR A 300 -3.89 -6.42 -1.88
N SER A 301 -4.84 -5.52 -2.22
CA SER A 301 -4.65 -4.06 -2.10
C SER A 301 -4.79 -3.53 -0.66
N VAL A 302 -5.17 -4.39 0.30
CA VAL A 302 -5.28 -4.02 1.72
C VAL A 302 -3.91 -3.95 2.40
N PRO A 303 -3.08 -5.00 2.38
CA PRO A 303 -1.77 -4.95 3.02
C PRO A 303 -0.72 -4.20 2.19
N ASN A 304 0.35 -3.75 2.86
CA ASN A 304 1.58 -3.35 2.15
C ASN A 304 2.23 -4.60 1.51
N TRP A 305 2.02 -4.76 0.21
CA TRP A 305 2.48 -5.94 -0.52
C TRP A 305 3.86 -5.73 -1.17
N GLY A 306 4.87 -6.38 -0.60
CA GLY A 306 6.23 -6.39 -1.15
C GLY A 306 6.96 -5.05 -1.07
N THR A 307 8.08 -4.96 -1.79
CA THR A 307 8.95 -3.80 -1.86
C THR A 307 9.44 -3.61 -3.29
N VAL A 308 9.16 -2.45 -3.86
CA VAL A 308 9.66 -2.02 -5.16
C VAL A 308 10.89 -1.13 -4.98
N VAL A 309 11.87 -1.34 -5.86
CA VAL A 309 13.15 -0.62 -5.83
C VAL A 309 13.12 0.52 -6.84
N ASP A 310 13.32 1.75 -6.37
CA ASP A 310 13.36 2.94 -7.22
C ASP A 310 14.48 2.81 -8.27
N GLY A 311 14.21 3.24 -9.50
CA GLY A 311 15.15 3.22 -10.63
C GLY A 311 15.45 1.82 -11.17
N VAL A 312 14.70 0.80 -10.75
CA VAL A 312 14.73 -0.55 -11.32
C VAL A 312 13.35 -0.81 -11.93
N ALA A 313 13.30 -1.13 -13.22
CA ALA A 313 12.06 -1.62 -13.81
C ALA A 313 11.62 -2.88 -13.04
N PRO A 314 10.41 -2.94 -12.47
CA PRO A 314 9.93 -4.16 -11.84
C PRO A 314 10.02 -5.30 -12.86
N THR A 315 10.39 -6.48 -12.37
CA THR A 315 10.59 -7.71 -13.16
C THR A 315 9.31 -8.25 -13.81
N SER A 316 8.20 -7.50 -13.77
CA SER A 316 6.92 -7.78 -14.39
C SER A 316 6.39 -6.53 -15.10
N GLU A 317 6.35 -6.58 -16.43
CA GLU A 317 5.49 -5.84 -17.39
C GLU A 317 5.34 -4.30 -17.34
N PHE A 318 5.74 -3.61 -16.27
CA PHE A 318 5.48 -2.18 -16.10
C PHE A 318 6.78 -1.36 -16.04
N PRO A 319 6.94 -0.33 -16.88
CA PRO A 319 8.13 0.52 -16.86
C PRO A 319 8.22 1.34 -15.56
N PRO A 320 9.43 1.80 -15.16
CA PRO A 320 9.56 2.77 -14.06
C PRO A 320 8.65 3.98 -14.33
N LEU A 321 7.97 4.45 -13.27
CA LEU A 321 6.98 5.55 -13.29
C LEU A 321 5.56 5.20 -13.78
N SER A 322 5.22 3.91 -13.93
CA SER A 322 3.83 3.49 -14.14
C SER A 322 3.00 3.64 -12.88
N LEU A 323 1.72 3.98 -13.07
CA LEU A 323 0.70 3.77 -12.05
C LEU A 323 0.16 2.35 -12.24
N ASP A 324 0.34 1.51 -11.22
CA ASP A 324 0.08 0.07 -11.33
C ASP A 324 -1.41 -0.20 -11.13
N ILE A 325 -2.22 0.10 -12.14
CA ILE A 325 -3.69 -0.04 -12.11
C ILE A 325 -4.16 -0.76 -13.38
N SER A 326 -4.45 -2.06 -13.27
CA SER A 326 -4.82 -2.90 -14.42
C SER A 326 -5.93 -3.91 -14.09
N TYR A 327 -7.07 -3.43 -13.58
CA TYR A 327 -8.17 -4.27 -13.11
C TYR A 327 -8.87 -5.07 -14.25
N PHE A 328 -9.50 -4.39 -15.21
CA PHE A 328 -10.22 -5.01 -16.31
C PHE A 328 -9.30 -5.78 -17.27
N THR A 329 -8.05 -5.34 -17.41
CA THR A 329 -7.05 -6.07 -18.20
C THR A 329 -6.75 -7.41 -17.55
N ALA A 330 -6.43 -7.41 -16.25
CA ALA A 330 -6.08 -8.63 -15.55
C ALA A 330 -7.30 -9.56 -15.35
N MET A 331 -8.50 -9.02 -15.11
CA MET A 331 -9.75 -9.81 -15.04
C MET A 331 -10.10 -10.46 -16.39
N ALA A 332 -9.81 -9.82 -17.51
CA ALA A 332 -10.02 -10.43 -18.82
C ALA A 332 -9.08 -11.63 -19.03
N GLU A 333 -7.82 -11.53 -18.62
CA GLU A 333 -6.86 -12.63 -18.68
C GLU A 333 -7.26 -13.81 -17.78
N VAL A 334 -7.74 -13.50 -16.58
CA VAL A 334 -8.32 -14.49 -15.65
C VAL A 334 -9.44 -15.28 -16.33
N CYS A 335 -10.46 -14.60 -16.86
CA CYS A 335 -11.59 -15.25 -17.54
C CYS A 335 -11.14 -16.14 -18.71
N LEU A 336 -10.17 -15.68 -19.50
CA LEU A 336 -9.63 -16.43 -20.64
C LEU A 336 -8.81 -17.67 -20.22
N SER A 337 -8.11 -17.61 -19.08
CA SER A 337 -7.34 -18.73 -18.55
C SER A 337 -8.22 -19.91 -18.10
N PHE A 338 -9.44 -19.63 -17.63
CA PHE A 338 -10.44 -20.64 -17.27
C PHE A 338 -11.00 -21.38 -18.50
N ASP A 339 -11.16 -20.70 -19.63
CA ASP A 339 -11.65 -21.31 -20.88
C ASP A 339 -10.60 -22.20 -21.59
N GLY A 340 -9.32 -21.95 -21.38
CA GLY A 340 -8.21 -22.75 -21.96
C GLY A 340 -8.08 -24.15 -21.38
N HIS A 341 -8.48 -24.35 -20.12
CA HIS A 341 -8.40 -25.65 -19.43
C HIS A 341 -9.48 -26.66 -19.87
N GLY A 342 -10.36 -26.29 -20.81
CA GLY A 342 -11.40 -27.14 -21.37
C GLY A 342 -11.06 -27.80 -22.72
N ARG A 343 -9.92 -27.48 -23.35
CA ARG A 343 -9.59 -27.97 -24.71
C ARG A 343 -8.51 -29.04 -24.80
N ASP A 344 -7.83 -29.35 -23.70
CA ASP A 344 -6.87 -30.47 -23.65
C ASP A 344 -7.46 -31.62 -22.81
N LYS A 345 -8.45 -32.32 -23.39
CA LYS A 345 -8.82 -33.69 -23.00
C LYS A 345 -9.18 -34.51 -24.21
#